data_AF-A0AA40A206-F1
#
_entry.id   AF-A0AA40A206-F1
#
_cell.length_a   1.000
_cell.length_b   1.000
_cell.length_c   1.000
_cell.angle_alpha   90.00
_cell.angle_beta   90.00
_cell.angle_gamma   90.00
#
_symmetry.space_group_name_H-M   'P 1'
#
loop_
_entity.id
_entity.type
_entity.pdbx_description
1 polymer ?
#
loop_
_entity_poly.entity_id
_entity_poly.type
_entity_poly.pdbx_seq_one_letter_code
_entity_poly.pdbx_strand_id
1 'polypeptide(L)'
;YVRLFDLPGTLSGDILRLERGLPPNIPRHCEMEGDIIRPLNQCPDLPPPVVDDDFEETQDIVAQLHVDPSKHFVKKGKYRSEVETLLACQGGSCSGTMLSSIWFLARPWPILAGCSNLDVYKTWLLYLIDAFVCIHSLGIVHRDLHIDNCLFADEGSGLVVCDLESHWGQRAAPEIAFAGGLDAGWTFHSDIYDIGNCIKGIVYANAPITNQVDWPVPPPRQAIVDACMRRVPNERPTLLELRRMVGDLPVDTNIKL
;
A
#
# COMPACT_ATOMS: atom_id res chain seq x y z
N TYR A 1 -33.59 -5.39 -12.21
CA TYR A 1 -32.34 -6.10 -11.87
C TYR A 1 -31.95 -6.94 -13.07
N VAL A 2 -30.73 -6.76 -13.59
CA VAL A 2 -30.21 -7.54 -14.71
C VAL A 2 -28.93 -8.19 -14.24
N ARG A 3 -28.85 -9.52 -14.26
CA ARG A 3 -27.61 -10.27 -14.00
C ARG A 3 -26.93 -10.53 -15.34
N LEU A 4 -25.70 -10.07 -15.52
CA LEU A 4 -24.91 -10.30 -16.73
C LEU A 4 -23.76 -11.26 -16.41
N PHE A 5 -23.55 -12.27 -17.25
CA PHE A 5 -22.35 -13.10 -17.20
C PHE A 5 -21.32 -12.55 -18.18
N ASP A 6 -20.07 -12.39 -17.74
CA ASP A 6 -18.99 -11.92 -18.60
C ASP A 6 -18.49 -13.04 -19.51
N LEU A 7 -19.09 -13.10 -20.71
CA LEU A 7 -18.70 -14.01 -21.78
C LEU A 7 -18.25 -13.18 -23.00
N PRO A 8 -16.93 -13.08 -23.29
CA PRO A 8 -16.42 -12.29 -24.40
C PRO A 8 -17.03 -12.68 -25.76
N GLY A 9 -17.34 -11.71 -26.60
CA GLY A 9 -17.87 -11.93 -27.95
C GLY A 9 -19.34 -12.34 -28.01
N THR A 10 -20.11 -12.03 -26.97
CA THR A 10 -21.55 -12.32 -26.86
C THR A 10 -22.30 -11.07 -26.40
N LEU A 11 -23.62 -11.06 -26.53
CA LEU A 11 -24.47 -9.94 -26.08
C LEU A 11 -24.17 -9.51 -24.62
N SER A 12 -24.12 -10.45 -23.67
CA SER A 12 -23.86 -10.11 -22.26
C SER A 12 -22.46 -9.55 -22.05
N GLY A 13 -21.46 -10.04 -22.78
CA GLY A 13 -20.09 -9.54 -22.75
C GLY A 13 -19.94 -8.15 -23.38
N ASP A 14 -20.59 -7.89 -24.51
CA ASP A 14 -20.53 -6.61 -25.22
C ASP A 14 -21.23 -5.51 -24.40
N ILE A 15 -22.30 -5.86 -23.67
CA ILE A 15 -22.96 -4.94 -22.73
C ILE A 15 -22.02 -4.56 -21.58
N LEU A 16 -21.33 -5.53 -20.99
CA LEU A 16 -20.38 -5.28 -19.89
C LEU A 16 -19.18 -4.43 -20.32
N ARG A 17 -18.79 -4.55 -21.60
CA ARG A 17 -17.72 -3.73 -22.22
C ARG A 17 -18.22 -2.37 -22.70
N LEU A 18 -19.51 -2.06 -22.51
CA LEU A 18 -20.18 -0.82 -22.94
C LEU A 18 -20.18 -0.62 -24.46
N GLU A 19 -19.91 -1.68 -25.22
CA GLU A 19 -19.91 -1.68 -26.69
C GLU A 19 -21.35 -1.78 -27.23
N ARG A 20 -22.28 -2.27 -26.41
CA ARG A 20 -23.69 -2.42 -26.77
C ARG A 20 -24.62 -2.04 -25.61
N GLY A 21 -25.72 -1.37 -25.93
CA GLY A 21 -26.79 -1.08 -24.96
C GLY A 21 -27.64 -2.30 -24.62
N LEU A 22 -28.32 -2.26 -23.47
CA LEU A 22 -29.32 -3.28 -23.10
C LEU A 22 -30.43 -3.34 -24.17
N PRO A 23 -30.90 -4.54 -24.57
CA PRO A 23 -32.01 -4.66 -25.51
C PRO A 23 -33.29 -4.01 -24.95
N PRO A 24 -34.10 -3.36 -25.79
CA PRO A 24 -35.24 -2.55 -25.33
C PRO A 24 -36.41 -3.37 -24.75
N ASN A 25 -36.51 -4.66 -25.08
CA ASN A 25 -37.66 -5.52 -24.74
C ASN A 25 -37.30 -6.66 -23.78
N ILE A 26 -36.40 -6.42 -22.83
CA ILE A 26 -36.02 -7.44 -21.84
C ILE A 26 -37.01 -7.51 -20.67
N PRO A 27 -37.17 -8.68 -20.03
CA PRO A 27 -37.95 -8.79 -18.81
C PRO A 27 -37.42 -7.85 -17.71
N ARG A 28 -38.32 -7.33 -16.87
CA ARG A 28 -37.99 -6.41 -15.74
C ARG A 28 -36.88 -6.95 -14.83
N HIS A 29 -36.88 -8.27 -14.63
CA HIS A 29 -35.82 -9.00 -13.95
C HIS A 29 -35.37 -10.16 -14.85
N CYS A 30 -34.11 -10.16 -15.25
CA CYS A 30 -33.56 -11.20 -16.11
C CYS A 30 -32.08 -11.46 -15.82
N GLU A 31 -31.62 -12.63 -16.25
CA GLU A 31 -30.21 -12.95 -16.39
C GLU A 31 -29.86 -13.10 -17.88
N MET A 32 -28.67 -12.66 -18.26
CA MET A 32 -28.13 -12.80 -19.61
C MET A 32 -26.80 -13.54 -19.55
N GLU A 33 -26.82 -14.77 -20.07
CA GLU A 33 -25.66 -15.64 -20.17
C GLU A 33 -25.33 -15.79 -21.65
N GLY A 34 -24.33 -15.04 -22.10
CA GLY A 34 -23.98 -14.98 -23.51
C GLY A 34 -25.05 -14.23 -24.28
N ASP A 35 -25.64 -14.90 -25.28
CA ASP A 35 -26.75 -14.39 -26.09
C ASP A 35 -28.13 -14.81 -25.56
N ILE A 36 -28.19 -15.60 -24.48
CA ILE A 36 -29.43 -16.16 -23.94
C ILE A 36 -29.94 -15.28 -22.80
N ILE A 37 -31.19 -14.83 -22.92
CA ILE A 37 -31.88 -14.03 -21.91
C ILE A 37 -32.93 -14.90 -21.22
N ARG A 38 -32.84 -15.03 -19.89
CA ARG A 38 -33.81 -15.78 -19.08
C ARG A 38 -34.48 -14.84 -18.05
N PRO A 39 -35.82 -14.90 -17.88
CA PRO A 39 -36.48 -14.14 -16.83
C PRO A 39 -36.11 -14.70 -15.45
N LEU A 40 -35.94 -13.81 -14.47
CA LEU A 40 -35.75 -14.18 -13.07
C LEU A 40 -37.09 -14.12 -12.34
N ASN A 41 -37.45 -15.21 -11.65
CA ASN A 41 -38.68 -15.30 -10.86
C ASN A 41 -38.63 -14.46 -9.58
N GLN A 42 -37.42 -14.15 -9.10
CA GLN A 42 -37.19 -13.36 -7.89
C GLN A 42 -35.98 -12.45 -8.09
N CYS A 43 -36.09 -11.20 -7.66
CA CYS A 43 -34.94 -10.31 -7.55
C CYS A 43 -34.09 -10.77 -6.35
N PRO A 44 -32.75 -10.86 -6.45
CA PRO A 44 -31.92 -11.00 -5.26
C PRO A 44 -32.28 -9.91 -4.26
N ASP A 45 -32.26 -10.25 -2.97
CA ASP A 45 -32.44 -9.27 -1.92
C ASP A 45 -31.47 -8.10 -2.16
N LEU A 46 -31.99 -6.88 -2.04
CA LEU A 46 -31.13 -5.71 -2.07
C LEU A 46 -30.05 -5.92 -1.01
N PRO A 47 -28.78 -5.54 -1.28
CA PRO A 47 -27.79 -5.51 -0.21
C PRO A 47 -28.39 -4.72 0.96
N PRO A 48 -28.07 -5.08 2.21
CA PRO A 48 -28.55 -4.35 3.38
C PRO A 48 -28.33 -2.85 3.17
N PRO A 49 -29.19 -1.99 3.77
CA PRO A 49 -29.05 -0.55 3.65
C PRO A 49 -27.60 -0.15 3.88
N VAL A 50 -27.13 0.83 3.11
CA VAL A 50 -25.77 1.39 3.19
C VAL A 50 -25.43 1.53 4.66
N VAL A 51 -24.44 0.75 5.11
CA VAL A 51 -23.91 0.88 6.46
C VAL A 51 -23.43 2.32 6.57
N ASP A 52 -23.89 3.06 7.57
CA ASP A 52 -23.39 4.41 7.84
C ASP A 52 -21.86 4.37 7.80
N ASP A 53 -21.23 5.39 7.21
CA ASP A 53 -19.77 5.43 7.19
C ASP A 53 -19.24 5.42 8.64
N ASP A 54 -18.09 4.82 8.82
CA ASP A 54 -17.41 4.70 10.11
C ASP A 54 -16.50 5.90 10.41
N PHE A 55 -16.77 7.07 9.80
CA PHE A 55 -15.91 8.23 9.95
C PHE A 55 -16.12 8.86 11.33
N GLU A 56 -15.00 9.22 11.94
CA GLU A 56 -14.97 9.95 13.19
C GLU A 56 -15.00 11.46 12.93
N GLU A 57 -15.44 12.22 13.93
CA GLU A 57 -15.29 13.67 13.93
C GLU A 57 -13.83 14.04 14.21
N THR A 58 -13.14 14.57 13.19
CA THR A 58 -11.70 14.87 13.22
C THR A 58 -11.38 16.37 13.09
N GLN A 59 -12.40 17.22 12.95
CA GLN A 59 -12.25 18.64 12.57
C GLN A 59 -11.40 19.45 13.57
N ASP A 60 -11.50 19.13 14.85
CA ASP A 60 -10.80 19.78 15.96
C ASP A 60 -9.27 19.55 15.92
N ILE A 61 -8.84 18.37 15.47
CA ILE A 61 -7.42 18.01 15.38
C ILE A 61 -6.83 18.23 13.99
N VAL A 62 -7.64 18.14 12.93
CA VAL A 62 -7.19 18.48 11.57
C VAL A 62 -6.75 19.93 11.49
N ALA A 63 -7.42 20.83 12.22
CA ALA A 63 -7.05 22.25 12.30
C ALA A 63 -5.65 22.52 12.89
N GLN A 64 -5.04 21.53 13.55
CA GLN A 64 -3.72 21.65 14.17
C GLN A 64 -2.59 21.23 13.22
N LEU A 65 -2.90 20.61 12.09
CA LEU A 65 -1.90 20.18 11.11
C LEU A 65 -1.29 21.38 10.38
N HIS A 66 0.04 21.40 10.31
CA HIS A 66 0.76 22.34 9.44
C HIS A 66 0.75 21.84 7.99
N VAL A 67 -0.08 22.46 7.16
CA VAL A 67 -0.27 22.07 5.75
C VAL A 67 0.12 23.23 4.83
N ASP A 68 1.00 22.97 3.87
CA ASP A 68 1.28 23.85 2.72
C ASP A 68 0.22 23.63 1.61
N PRO A 69 -0.70 24.57 1.36
CA PRO A 69 -1.78 24.39 0.38
C PRO A 69 -1.29 24.29 -1.08
N SER A 70 -0.05 24.70 -1.37
CA SER A 70 0.54 24.60 -2.71
C SER A 70 1.08 23.22 -3.01
N LYS A 71 1.25 22.37 -1.98
CA LYS A 71 1.88 21.04 -2.09
C LYS A 71 0.99 19.90 -1.61
N HIS A 72 0.09 20.15 -0.67
CA HIS A 72 -0.71 19.11 -0.04
C HIS A 72 -2.14 19.09 -0.57
N PHE A 73 -2.65 17.88 -0.78
CA PHE A 73 -4.05 17.63 -1.06
C PHE A 73 -4.84 17.52 0.25
N VAL A 74 -5.98 18.20 0.34
CA VAL A 74 -6.86 18.13 1.51
C VAL A 74 -7.88 17.02 1.31
N LYS A 75 -7.82 15.99 2.16
CA LYS A 75 -8.81 14.91 2.28
C LYS A 75 -9.58 15.10 3.59
N LYS A 76 -10.87 14.70 3.61
CA LYS A 76 -11.61 14.58 4.88
C LYS A 76 -10.94 13.48 5.72
N GLY A 77 -10.47 13.82 6.92
CA GLY A 77 -9.90 12.85 7.86
C GLY A 77 -10.94 11.80 8.21
N LYS A 78 -10.57 10.52 8.12
CA LYS A 78 -11.50 9.41 8.37
C LYS A 78 -11.49 9.00 9.83
N TYR A 79 -10.30 8.83 10.41
CA TYR A 79 -10.13 8.46 11.82
C TYR A 79 -9.27 9.46 12.56
N ARG A 80 -9.55 9.63 13.84
CA ARG A 80 -8.81 10.52 14.72
C ARG A 80 -7.36 10.06 14.89
N SER A 81 -7.13 8.75 14.95
CA SER A 81 -5.80 8.13 15.08
C SER A 81 -4.85 8.49 13.95
N GLU A 82 -5.36 8.61 12.72
CA GLU A 82 -4.58 9.02 11.54
C GLU A 82 -4.03 10.43 11.75
N VAL A 83 -4.90 11.36 12.14
CA VAL A 83 -4.56 12.77 12.31
C VAL A 83 -3.64 12.97 13.51
N GLU A 84 -3.84 12.24 14.61
CA GLU A 84 -2.94 12.23 15.78
C GLU A 84 -1.56 11.69 15.41
N THR A 85 -1.49 10.64 14.58
CA THR A 85 -0.22 10.11 14.07
C THR A 85 0.50 11.11 13.18
N LEU A 86 -0.23 11.76 12.26
CA LEU A 86 0.32 12.83 11.43
C LEU A 86 0.87 13.98 12.28
N LEU A 87 0.14 14.42 13.30
CA LEU A 87 0.61 15.44 14.24
C LEU A 87 1.87 15.02 14.99
N ALA A 88 1.95 13.77 15.47
CA ALA A 88 3.13 13.25 16.14
C ALA A 88 4.36 13.22 15.21
N CYS A 89 4.14 12.91 13.93
CA CYS A 89 5.17 12.92 12.90
C CYS A 89 5.56 14.35 12.46
N GLN A 90 4.67 15.35 12.61
CA GLN A 90 4.94 16.77 12.34
C GLN A 90 5.87 17.38 13.40
N GLY A 91 7.16 17.08 13.28
CA GLY A 91 8.22 17.54 14.21
C GLY A 91 9.33 16.52 14.44
N GLY A 92 9.16 15.28 13.96
CA GLY A 92 10.19 14.26 14.01
C GLY A 92 11.40 14.62 13.14
N SER A 93 12.57 14.76 13.75
CA SER A 93 13.84 14.88 13.04
C SER A 93 14.46 13.49 12.89
N CYS A 94 14.42 12.92 11.69
CA CYS A 94 15.41 11.89 11.34
C CYS A 94 16.76 12.58 11.25
N SER A 95 17.75 12.03 11.96
CA SER A 95 19.08 12.63 12.18
C SER A 95 19.69 13.19 10.88
N GLY A 96 19.64 14.52 10.72
CA GLY A 96 20.49 15.25 9.78
C GLY A 96 19.80 16.23 8.83
N THR A 97 18.52 16.05 8.50
CA THR A 97 17.80 17.00 7.62
C THR A 97 16.31 16.96 7.96
N MET A 98 15.72 18.12 8.24
CA MET A 98 14.27 18.26 8.31
C MET A 98 13.71 18.00 6.90
N LEU A 99 13.32 16.75 6.64
CA LEU A 99 12.48 16.38 5.50
C LEU A 99 11.11 15.98 6.04
N SER A 100 10.50 16.85 6.87
CA SER A 100 9.06 16.77 7.12
C SER A 100 8.35 17.29 5.87
N SER A 101 8.33 16.47 4.85
CA SER A 101 7.47 16.66 3.70
C SER A 101 6.76 15.33 3.55
N ILE A 102 5.66 15.18 4.29
CA ILE A 102 4.68 14.14 4.01
C ILE A 102 4.02 14.61 2.71
N TRP A 103 4.62 14.22 1.58
CA TRP A 103 4.08 14.57 0.27
C TRP A 103 2.77 13.81 0.09
N PHE A 104 1.73 14.50 -0.34
CA PHE A 104 0.57 13.87 -0.96
C PHE A 104 0.62 14.25 -2.43
N LEU A 105 1.38 13.52 -3.27
CA LEU A 105 1.21 13.53 -4.74
C LEU A 105 2.13 12.53 -5.50
N ALA A 106 1.49 11.92 -6.51
CA ALA A 106 1.99 11.41 -7.81
C ALA A 106 2.54 9.98 -7.94
N ARG A 107 1.66 9.12 -8.49
CA ARG A 107 1.84 7.97 -9.40
C ARG A 107 3.15 7.14 -9.29
N PRO A 108 3.11 5.92 -8.71
CA PRO A 108 4.29 5.08 -8.48
C PRO A 108 4.94 4.49 -9.76
N TRP A 109 4.30 4.59 -10.93
CA TRP A 109 4.61 3.68 -12.05
C TRP A 109 5.75 4.09 -13.00
N PRO A 110 5.93 5.37 -13.41
CA PRO A 110 6.96 5.71 -14.40
C PRO A 110 8.40 5.67 -13.84
N ILE A 111 8.57 5.94 -12.54
CA ILE A 111 9.89 6.11 -11.91
C ILE A 111 10.58 4.76 -11.68
N LEU A 112 9.84 3.76 -11.18
CA LEU A 112 10.38 2.42 -10.90
C LEU A 112 10.82 1.68 -12.17
N ALA A 113 10.10 1.87 -13.28
CA ALA A 113 10.47 1.29 -14.58
C ALA A 113 11.73 1.94 -15.19
N GLY A 114 12.08 3.17 -14.78
CA GLY A 114 13.25 3.91 -15.27
C GLY A 114 14.50 3.80 -14.38
N CYS A 115 14.34 3.40 -13.11
CA CYS A 115 15.43 3.31 -12.14
C CYS A 115 15.99 1.88 -12.06
N SER A 116 17.11 1.64 -12.72
CA SER A 116 17.87 0.38 -12.66
C SER A 116 19.15 0.44 -11.82
N ASN A 117 19.52 1.62 -11.30
CA ASN A 117 20.76 1.80 -10.53
C ASN A 117 20.62 1.28 -9.10
N LEU A 118 21.52 0.37 -8.71
CA LEU A 118 21.61 -0.20 -7.37
C LEU A 118 21.71 0.85 -6.25
N ASP A 119 22.38 1.97 -6.53
CA ASP A 119 22.59 3.08 -5.59
C ASP A 119 21.28 3.77 -5.24
N VAL A 120 20.37 3.90 -6.20
CA VAL A 120 19.04 4.48 -6.00
C VAL A 120 18.19 3.56 -5.11
N TYR A 121 18.20 2.25 -5.38
CA TYR A 121 17.53 1.28 -4.50
C TYR A 121 18.08 1.35 -3.08
N LYS A 122 19.40 1.33 -2.92
CA LYS A 122 20.06 1.44 -1.61
C LYS A 122 19.60 2.70 -0.87
N THR A 123 19.55 3.82 -1.57
CA THR A 123 19.10 5.12 -1.04
C THR A 123 17.63 5.06 -0.58
N TRP A 124 16.72 4.55 -1.42
CA TRP A 124 15.32 4.37 -1.05
C TRP A 124 15.12 3.45 0.16
N LEU A 125 15.86 2.35 0.24
CA LEU A 125 15.79 1.45 1.39
C LEU A 125 16.26 2.12 2.68
N LEU A 126 17.27 2.97 2.61
CA LEU A 126 17.73 3.75 3.77
C LEU A 126 16.67 4.78 4.20
N TYR A 127 16.01 5.48 3.26
CA TYR A 127 14.91 6.38 3.56
C TYR A 127 13.70 5.65 4.18
N LEU A 128 13.35 4.48 3.66
CA LEU A 128 12.30 3.63 4.24
C LEU A 128 12.64 3.26 5.69
N ILE A 129 13.88 2.86 5.96
CA ILE A 129 14.32 2.53 7.32
C ILE A 129 14.29 3.76 8.23
N ASP A 130 14.72 4.93 7.75
CA ASP A 130 14.64 6.18 8.52
C ASP A 130 13.21 6.56 8.89
N ALA A 131 12.26 6.39 7.96
CA ALA A 131 10.85 6.62 8.25
C ALA A 131 10.36 5.70 9.39
N PHE A 132 10.70 4.41 9.34
CA PHE A 132 10.30 3.46 10.39
C PHE A 132 11.03 3.68 11.72
N VAL A 133 12.27 4.16 11.71
CA VAL A 133 12.96 4.59 12.94
C VAL A 133 12.17 5.72 13.61
N CYS A 134 11.73 6.71 12.83
CA CYS A 134 10.90 7.81 13.33
C CYS A 134 9.58 7.30 13.89
N ILE A 135 8.81 6.55 13.10
CA ILE A 135 7.48 6.03 13.48
C ILE A 135 7.59 5.14 14.73
N HIS A 136 8.54 4.21 14.78
CA HIS A 136 8.71 3.32 15.94
C HIS A 136 9.22 4.07 17.17
N SER A 137 10.02 5.13 17.01
CA SER A 137 10.45 5.97 18.15
C SER A 137 9.30 6.72 18.83
N LEU A 138 8.22 6.96 18.09
CA LEU A 138 6.97 7.54 18.61
C LEU A 138 6.04 6.48 19.23
N GLY A 139 6.45 5.21 19.22
CA GLY A 139 5.63 4.09 19.71
C GLY A 139 4.54 3.65 18.74
N ILE A 140 4.63 4.06 17.47
CA ILE A 140 3.60 3.83 16.45
C ILE A 140 3.96 2.59 15.62
N VAL A 141 2.97 1.77 15.32
CA VAL A 141 3.09 0.65 14.37
C VAL A 141 2.34 1.07 13.11
N HIS A 142 2.97 1.01 11.94
CA HIS A 142 2.38 1.47 10.68
C HIS A 142 1.20 0.61 10.24
N ARG A 143 1.34 -0.72 10.34
CA ARG A 143 0.33 -1.77 10.05
C ARG A 143 -0.10 -1.92 8.59
N ASP A 144 0.10 -0.91 7.76
CA ASP A 144 -0.32 -0.94 6.35
C ASP A 144 0.79 -0.60 5.36
N LEU A 145 2.02 -1.08 5.60
CA LEU A 145 3.11 -0.82 4.67
C LEU A 145 3.00 -1.71 3.43
N HIS A 146 2.87 -1.07 2.28
CA HIS A 146 3.08 -1.67 0.96
C HIS A 146 3.62 -0.61 -0.01
N ILE A 147 3.96 -1.03 -1.23
CA ILE A 147 4.59 -0.13 -2.20
C ILE A 147 3.71 1.05 -2.59
N ASP A 148 2.38 0.89 -2.66
CA ASP A 148 1.49 2.00 -3.04
C ASP A 148 1.42 3.08 -1.94
N ASN A 149 1.80 2.73 -0.71
CA ASN A 149 1.97 3.66 0.40
C ASN A 149 3.40 4.24 0.46
N CYS A 150 4.21 4.04 -0.58
CA CYS A 150 5.48 4.73 -0.78
C CYS A 150 5.38 5.72 -1.94
N LEU A 151 5.82 6.96 -1.69
CA LEU A 151 6.03 7.95 -2.74
C LEU A 151 7.53 8.08 -3.03
N PHE A 152 7.87 8.11 -4.32
CA PHE A 152 9.24 8.18 -4.79
C PHE A 152 9.47 9.54 -5.42
N ALA A 153 10.51 10.25 -4.96
CA ALA A 153 10.92 11.49 -5.61
C ALA A 153 11.70 11.19 -6.90
N ASP A 154 11.73 12.16 -7.80
CA ASP A 154 12.45 12.06 -9.07
C ASP A 154 13.94 11.70 -8.85
N GLU A 155 14.48 10.91 -9.79
CA GLU A 155 15.88 10.46 -9.83
C GLU A 155 16.37 9.74 -8.56
N GLY A 156 15.46 9.21 -7.73
CA GLY A 156 15.85 8.47 -6.54
C GLY A 156 16.23 9.34 -5.33
N SER A 157 15.98 10.64 -5.41
CA SER A 157 16.38 11.63 -4.39
C SER A 157 15.62 11.54 -3.07
N GLY A 158 14.57 10.71 -3.00
CA GLY A 158 13.75 10.55 -1.81
C GLY A 158 12.77 9.40 -1.91
N LEU A 159 12.38 8.89 -0.73
CA LEU A 159 11.23 8.02 -0.53
C LEU A 159 10.47 8.51 0.70
N VAL A 160 9.15 8.58 0.60
CA VAL A 160 8.26 8.98 1.69
C VAL A 160 7.21 7.91 1.93
N VAL A 161 7.10 7.46 3.17
CA VAL A 161 6.05 6.55 3.62
C VAL A 161 4.81 7.38 3.94
N CYS A 162 3.67 6.98 3.38
CA CYS A 162 2.39 7.65 3.49
C CYS A 162 1.34 6.72 4.09
N ASP A 163 0.12 7.23 4.24
CA ASP A 163 -1.04 6.49 4.76
C ASP A 163 -0.82 5.94 6.18
N LEU A 164 -0.77 6.86 7.13
CA LEU A 164 -0.61 6.57 8.55
C LEU A 164 -1.96 6.34 9.25
N GLU A 165 -2.97 5.85 8.52
CA GLU A 165 -4.30 5.61 9.06
C GLU A 165 -4.26 4.60 10.21
N SER A 166 -3.51 3.51 10.01
CA SER A 166 -3.21 2.42 10.97
C SER A 166 -4.43 1.81 11.69
N HIS A 167 -5.65 2.21 11.32
CA HIS A 167 -6.90 1.71 11.90
C HIS A 167 -7.19 0.32 11.35
N TRP A 168 -7.19 0.20 10.02
CA TRP A 168 -7.12 -1.05 9.32
C TRP A 168 -5.70 -1.24 8.78
N GLY A 169 -5.25 -2.48 8.69
CA GLY A 169 -3.91 -2.76 8.20
C GLY A 169 -3.80 -4.09 7.49
N GLN A 170 -2.82 -4.19 6.63
CA GLN A 170 -2.42 -5.43 6.01
C GLN A 170 -2.03 -6.47 7.06
N ARG A 171 -2.46 -7.71 6.82
CA ARG A 171 -2.19 -8.86 7.70
C ARG A 171 -1.26 -9.86 7.01
N ALA A 172 -0.17 -9.35 6.46
CA ALA A 172 0.78 -10.17 5.72
C ALA A 172 1.73 -10.95 6.65
N ALA A 173 2.04 -10.40 7.84
CA ALA A 173 2.92 -11.07 8.79
C ALA A 173 2.26 -12.35 9.37
N PRO A 174 2.97 -13.50 9.44
CA PRO A 174 2.37 -14.80 9.77
C PRO A 174 1.66 -14.86 11.13
N GLU A 175 2.13 -14.08 12.10
CA GLU A 175 1.59 -14.04 13.45
C GLU A 175 0.23 -13.32 13.55
N ILE A 176 -0.09 -12.44 12.60
CA ILE A 176 -1.34 -11.66 12.56
C ILE A 176 -2.27 -12.07 11.41
N ALA A 177 -1.81 -12.90 10.47
CA ALA A 177 -2.54 -13.27 9.26
C ALA A 177 -3.93 -13.89 9.52
N PHE A 178 -4.07 -14.62 10.64
CA PHE A 178 -5.29 -15.34 10.98
C PHE A 178 -6.15 -14.64 12.03
N ALA A 179 -5.58 -13.67 12.76
CA ALA A 179 -6.33 -12.86 13.72
C ALA A 179 -7.08 -11.75 12.96
N GLY A 180 -8.41 -11.72 13.10
CA GLY A 180 -9.24 -10.65 12.53
C GLY A 180 -9.42 -9.51 13.51
N GLY A 181 -9.73 -8.32 12.98
CA GLY A 181 -10.12 -7.15 13.76
C GLY A 181 -8.96 -6.23 14.15
N LEU A 182 -9.31 -5.16 14.88
CA LEU A 182 -8.40 -4.08 15.29
C LEU A 182 -7.31 -4.56 16.26
N ASP A 183 -7.55 -5.66 16.98
CA ASP A 183 -6.65 -6.24 17.98
C ASP A 183 -5.87 -7.46 17.46
N ALA A 184 -5.61 -7.53 16.14
CA ALA A 184 -4.91 -8.68 15.54
C ALA A 184 -3.47 -8.88 16.03
N GLY A 185 -2.93 -7.94 16.83
CA GLY A 185 -1.65 -8.07 17.51
C GLY A 185 -0.46 -7.54 16.71
N TRP A 186 -0.64 -6.50 15.89
CA TRP A 186 0.47 -5.84 15.20
C TRP A 186 1.53 -5.33 16.19
N THR A 187 2.80 -5.47 15.81
CA THR A 187 3.96 -5.05 16.59
C THR A 187 4.99 -4.37 15.68
N PHE A 188 6.05 -3.79 16.25
CA PHE A 188 7.17 -3.33 15.42
C PHE A 188 7.76 -4.44 14.56
N HIS A 189 7.71 -5.70 15.00
CA HIS A 189 8.17 -6.82 14.19
C HIS A 189 7.27 -7.11 12.99
N SER A 190 5.95 -6.87 13.07
CA SER A 190 5.08 -7.03 11.90
C SER A 190 5.40 -5.97 10.83
N ASP A 191 5.71 -4.74 11.24
CA ASP A 191 6.20 -3.71 10.32
C ASP A 191 7.52 -4.12 9.65
N ILE A 192 8.46 -4.75 10.37
CA ILE A 192 9.69 -5.28 9.75
C ILE A 192 9.38 -6.33 8.67
N TYR A 193 8.37 -7.18 8.90
CA TYR A 193 7.92 -8.13 7.88
C TYR A 193 7.37 -7.42 6.64
N ASP A 194 6.56 -6.38 6.86
CA ASP A 194 6.01 -5.57 5.78
C ASP A 194 7.07 -4.77 5.03
N ILE A 195 8.17 -4.36 5.69
CA ILE A 195 9.34 -3.80 4.99
C ILE A 195 9.91 -4.83 4.00
N GLY A 196 10.02 -6.10 4.40
CA GLY A 196 10.42 -7.17 3.50
C GLY A 196 9.51 -7.31 2.28
N ASN A 197 8.19 -7.28 2.48
CA ASN A 197 7.22 -7.27 1.38
C ASN A 197 7.33 -6.03 0.50
N CYS A 198 7.50 -4.85 1.10
CA CYS A 198 7.66 -3.60 0.40
C CYS A 198 8.92 -3.62 -0.48
N ILE A 199 10.05 -4.16 0.00
CA ILE A 199 11.28 -4.34 -0.78
C ILE A 199 11.00 -5.19 -2.03
N LYS A 200 10.25 -6.28 -1.90
CA LYS A 200 9.84 -7.09 -3.07
C LYS A 200 9.02 -6.24 -4.04
N GLY A 201 8.04 -5.49 -3.54
CA GLY A 201 7.26 -4.56 -4.34
C GLY A 201 8.12 -3.58 -5.11
N ILE A 202 9.13 -2.99 -4.45
CA ILE A 202 10.04 -1.99 -5.05
C ILE A 202 10.88 -2.64 -6.15
N VAL A 203 11.43 -3.82 -5.90
CA VAL A 203 12.25 -4.56 -6.87
C VAL A 203 11.46 -4.97 -8.11
N TYR A 204 10.19 -5.33 -7.93
CA TYR A 204 9.34 -5.77 -9.03
C TYR A 204 8.44 -4.66 -9.59
N ALA A 205 8.57 -3.42 -9.13
CA ALA A 205 7.70 -2.31 -9.53
C ALA A 205 6.20 -2.65 -9.45
N ASN A 206 5.78 -3.29 -8.34
CA ASN A 206 4.42 -3.79 -8.14
C ASN A 206 3.97 -4.91 -9.11
N ALA A 207 4.90 -5.59 -9.78
CA ALA A 207 4.66 -6.71 -10.68
C ALA A 207 5.04 -8.06 -10.07
N PRO A 208 4.41 -8.42 -8.95
CA PRO A 208 3.56 -9.60 -9.13
C PRO A 208 2.13 -9.42 -8.63
N ILE A 209 1.20 -9.80 -9.51
CA ILE A 209 -0.25 -9.75 -9.31
C ILE A 209 -0.72 -10.74 -8.21
N THR A 210 0.12 -11.69 -7.79
CA THR A 210 -0.28 -12.77 -6.87
C THR A 210 0.84 -13.22 -5.92
N ASN A 211 0.46 -13.52 -4.67
CA ASN A 211 1.28 -14.15 -3.64
C ASN A 211 1.36 -15.68 -3.77
N GLN A 212 0.71 -16.27 -4.78
CA GLN A 212 0.65 -17.72 -5.00
C GLN A 212 1.92 -18.29 -5.66
N VAL A 213 2.88 -17.44 -6.02
CA VAL A 213 4.14 -17.82 -6.65
C VAL A 213 5.28 -17.22 -5.84
N ASP A 214 6.39 -17.94 -5.76
CA ASP A 214 7.61 -17.43 -5.14
C ASP A 214 8.29 -16.40 -6.06
N TRP A 215 8.63 -15.25 -5.49
CA TRP A 215 9.25 -14.12 -6.19
C TRP A 215 10.62 -13.82 -5.57
N PRO A 216 11.67 -14.55 -5.98
CA PRO A 216 13.01 -14.36 -5.43
C PRO A 216 13.62 -13.05 -5.96
N VAL A 217 13.80 -12.10 -5.05
CA VAL A 217 14.52 -10.85 -5.29
C VAL A 217 15.98 -11.16 -5.70
N PRO A 218 16.54 -10.51 -6.73
CA PRO A 218 17.91 -10.79 -7.14
C PRO A 218 18.93 -10.51 -6.01
N PRO A 219 19.98 -11.35 -5.87
CA PRO A 219 21.08 -11.07 -4.95
C PRO A 219 21.72 -9.71 -5.25
N PRO A 220 22.27 -9.02 -4.22
CA PRO A 220 22.37 -9.43 -2.82
C PRO A 220 21.11 -9.12 -1.97
N ARG A 221 20.06 -8.54 -2.56
CA ARG A 221 18.88 -8.06 -1.82
C ARG A 221 18.01 -9.17 -1.22
N GLN A 222 18.06 -10.39 -1.76
CA GLN A 222 17.31 -11.54 -1.21
C GLN A 222 17.58 -11.78 0.27
N ALA A 223 18.84 -11.67 0.70
CA ALA A 223 19.22 -11.93 2.10
C ALA A 223 18.56 -10.94 3.08
N ILE A 224 18.32 -9.71 2.62
CA ILE A 224 17.60 -8.68 3.40
C ILE A 224 16.12 -9.06 3.52
N VAL A 225 15.50 -9.41 2.39
CA VAL A 225 14.10 -9.84 2.35
C VAL A 225 13.88 -11.07 3.23
N ASP A 226 14.75 -12.08 3.14
CA ASP A 226 14.67 -13.30 3.95
C ASP A 226 14.79 -13.01 5.45
N ALA A 227 15.66 -12.07 5.84
CA ALA A 227 15.81 -11.67 7.23
C ALA A 227 14.56 -10.94 7.76
N CYS A 228 14.01 -10.01 6.99
CA CYS A 228 12.78 -9.31 7.33
C CYS A 228 11.57 -10.24 7.40
N MET A 229 11.48 -11.20 6.48
CA MET A 229 10.31 -12.08 6.32
C MET A 229 10.40 -13.39 7.12
N ARG A 230 11.24 -13.44 8.17
CA ARG A 230 11.30 -14.62 9.06
C ARG A 230 9.95 -14.85 9.73
N ARG A 231 9.57 -16.12 9.84
CA ARG A 231 8.27 -16.54 10.38
C ARG A 231 8.11 -16.16 11.85
N VAL A 232 9.18 -16.27 12.65
CA VAL A 232 9.18 -15.91 14.06
C VAL A 232 9.50 -14.42 14.19
N PRO A 233 8.63 -13.60 14.82
CA PRO A 233 8.81 -12.14 14.90
C PRO A 233 10.16 -11.73 15.50
N ASN A 234 10.57 -12.38 16.60
CA ASN A 234 11.79 -12.07 17.33
C ASN A 234 13.08 -12.47 16.59
N GLU A 235 12.97 -13.25 15.51
CA GLU A 235 14.13 -13.57 14.68
C GLU A 235 14.37 -12.49 13.61
N ARG A 236 13.41 -11.60 13.36
CA ARG A 236 13.57 -10.50 12.38
C ARG A 236 14.58 -9.48 12.89
N PRO A 237 15.32 -8.79 12.01
CA PRO A 237 16.31 -7.80 12.42
C PRO A 237 15.65 -6.61 13.08
N THR A 238 16.38 -5.94 13.96
CA THR A 238 16.08 -4.57 14.37
C THR A 238 16.30 -3.61 13.21
N LEU A 239 15.70 -2.41 13.28
CA LEU A 239 15.92 -1.36 12.27
C LEU A 239 17.41 -0.96 12.14
N LEU A 240 18.17 -1.03 13.24
CA LEU A 240 19.61 -0.77 13.24
C LEU A 240 20.39 -1.85 12.48
N GLU A 241 20.07 -3.12 12.72
CA GLU A 241 20.67 -4.24 12.00
C GLU A 241 20.28 -4.20 10.52
N LEU A 242 19.03 -3.89 10.21
CA LEU A 242 18.53 -3.74 8.85
C LEU A 242 19.23 -2.60 8.10
N ARG A 243 19.45 -1.45 8.77
CA ARG A 243 20.25 -0.34 8.24
C ARG A 243 21.66 -0.79 7.88
N ARG A 244 22.31 -1.58 8.74
CA ARG A 244 23.65 -2.13 8.45
C ARG A 244 23.61 -3.07 7.23
N MET A 245 22.63 -3.98 7.17
CA MET A 245 22.48 -4.90 6.04
C MET A 245 22.30 -4.17 4.70
N VAL A 246 21.49 -3.11 4.67
CA VAL A 246 21.34 -2.25 3.47
C VAL A 246 22.62 -1.45 3.20
N GLY A 247 23.27 -0.94 4.24
CA GLY A 247 24.54 -0.21 4.15
C GLY A 247 25.67 -1.03 3.52
N ASP A 248 25.68 -2.34 3.76
CA ASP A 248 26.66 -3.29 3.23
C ASP A 248 26.37 -3.72 1.77
N LEU A 249 25.23 -3.32 1.19
CA LEU A 249 24.96 -3.57 -0.23
C LEU A 249 26.04 -2.91 -1.10
N PRO A 250 26.51 -3.60 -2.16
CA PRO A 250 27.44 -3.02 -3.10
C PRO A 250 26.81 -1.79 -3.76
N VAL A 251 27.66 -0.88 -4.21
CA VAL A 251 27.31 0.30 -5.00
C VAL A 251 27.90 0.14 -6.40
N ASP A 252 27.20 0.62 -7.42
CA ASP A 252 27.65 0.47 -8.80
C ASP A 252 28.89 1.37 -9.04
N THR A 253 30.07 0.80 -8.83
CA THR A 253 31.35 1.53 -8.89
C THR A 253 31.95 1.60 -10.30
N ASN A 254 31.15 1.38 -11.36
CA ASN A 254 31.62 1.49 -12.74
C ASN A 254 30.54 1.97 -13.71
N ILE A 255 30.46 3.28 -13.90
CA ILE A 255 30.23 3.85 -15.23
C ILE A 255 31.44 4.74 -15.53
N LYS A 256 32.50 4.14 -16.08
CA LYS A 256 33.43 4.92 -16.89
C LYS A 256 32.69 5.24 -18.18
N LEU A 257 32.34 6.51 -18.37
CA LEU A 257 32.04 7.08 -19.69
C LEU A 257 33.23 6.87 -20.63
#